data_AF-A0A1C6GAD6-F1
#
_entry.id   AF-A0A1C6GAD6-F1
#
_cell.length_a   1.000
_cell.length_b   1.000
_cell.length_c   1.000
_cell.angle_alpha   90.00
_cell.angle_beta   90.00
_cell.angle_gamma   90.00
#
_symmetry.space_group_name_H-M   'P 1'
#
loop_
_entity.id
_entity.type
_entity.pdbx_description
1 polymer ?
#
loop_
_entity_poly.entity_id
_entity_poly.type
_entity_poly.pdbx_seq_one_letter_code
_entity_poly.pdbx_strand_id
1 'polypeptide(L)' 'MYAIKNEHGDFYTGFDYVFQGEKYANFTRFKEEPKKYKSLKVAENVKKRLELRCYGFNNLRVVHISEDGTCSIIEMEKY' A
#
# COMPACT_ATOMS: atom_id res chain seq x y z
N MET A 1 3.72 2.72 12.07
CA MET A 1 3.25 1.65 11.15
C MET A 1 3.30 2.16 9.71
N TYR A 2 3.08 1.33 8.69
CA TYR A 2 3.20 1.75 7.28
C TYR A 2 1.87 1.57 6.54
N ALA A 3 1.57 2.45 5.58
CA ALA A 3 0.43 2.29 4.68
C ALA A 3 0.80 2.72 3.25
N ILE A 4 -0.08 2.47 2.30
CA ILE A 4 0.12 2.84 0.90
C ILE A 4 -0.94 3.86 0.53
N LYS A 5 -0.51 4.97 -0.07
CA LYS A 5 -1.35 6.12 -0.38
C LYS A 5 -1.12 6.55 -1.83
N ASN A 6 -2.17 6.99 -2.52
CA ASN A 6 -2.03 7.65 -3.83
C ASN A 6 -1.79 9.16 -3.68
N GLU A 7 -1.60 9.84 -4.80
CA GLU A 7 -1.43 11.29 -4.87
C GLU A 7 -2.66 12.09 -4.38
N HIS A 8 -3.85 11.50 -4.45
CA HIS A 8 -5.12 12.17 -4.11
C HIS A 8 -5.50 12.08 -2.63
N GLY A 9 -4.79 11.32 -1.81
CA GLY A 9 -5.16 11.16 -0.41
C GLY A 9 -5.69 9.76 -0.04
N ASP A 10 -6.08 8.97 -1.02
CA ASP A 10 -6.71 7.67 -0.81
C ASP A 10 -5.70 6.61 -0.38
N PHE A 11 -6.11 5.76 0.55
CA PHE A 11 -5.32 4.62 1.00
C PHE A 11 -5.69 3.34 0.27
N TYR A 12 -4.67 2.55 -0.06
CA TYR A 12 -4.78 1.28 -0.77
C TYR A 12 -4.09 0.16 -0.02
N THR A 13 -4.58 -1.06 -0.24
CA THR A 13 -3.92 -2.30 0.19
C THR A 13 -4.22 -3.39 -0.84
N GLY A 14 -3.29 -4.34 -0.95
CA GLY A 14 -3.56 -5.65 -1.53
C GLY A 14 -4.01 -6.63 -0.46
N PHE A 15 -5.10 -7.37 -0.71
CA PHE A 15 -5.45 -8.57 0.03
C PHE A 15 -5.05 -9.78 -0.77
N ASP A 16 -4.11 -10.55 -0.22
CA ASP A 16 -3.80 -11.86 -0.76
C ASP A 16 -4.95 -12.81 -0.41
N TYR A 17 -5.49 -13.46 -1.42
CA TYR A 17 -6.46 -14.53 -1.24
C TYR A 17 -6.07 -15.71 -2.12
N VAL A 18 -6.41 -16.92 -1.65
CA VAL A 18 -6.20 -18.15 -2.42
C VAL A 18 -7.55 -18.59 -2.94
N PHE A 19 -7.67 -18.74 -4.26
CA PHE A 19 -8.87 -19.25 -4.91
C PHE A 19 -8.46 -20.38 -5.84
N GLN A 20 -9.05 -21.57 -5.64
CA GLN A 20 -8.73 -22.78 -6.40
C GLN A 20 -7.22 -23.13 -6.43
N GLY A 21 -6.50 -22.87 -5.34
CA GLY A 21 -5.06 -23.16 -5.24
C GLY A 21 -4.14 -22.09 -5.85
N GLU A 22 -4.70 -21.09 -6.52
CA GLU A 22 -3.95 -19.97 -7.08
C GLU A 22 -3.96 -18.76 -6.13
N LYS A 23 -2.83 -18.04 -6.06
CA LYS A 23 -2.67 -16.84 -5.24
C LYS A 23 -3.05 -15.60 -6.03
N TYR A 24 -4.10 -14.94 -5.58
CA TYR A 24 -4.62 -13.71 -6.15
C TYR A 24 -4.42 -12.54 -5.19
N ALA A 25 -4.47 -11.33 -5.72
CA ALA A 25 -4.44 -10.09 -4.96
C ALA A 25 -5.68 -9.28 -5.32
N ASN A 26 -6.55 -9.02 -4.34
CA ASN A 26 -7.66 -8.09 -4.48
C ASN A 26 -7.25 -6.70 -3.99
N PHE A 27 -7.67 -5.67 -4.72
CA PHE A 27 -7.38 -4.29 -4.43
C PHE A 27 -8.59 -3.64 -3.79
N THR A 28 -8.39 -2.99 -2.65
CA THR A 28 -9.47 -2.31 -1.94
C THR A 28 -9.00 -0.92 -1.52
N ARG A 29 -9.82 0.08 -1.87
CA ARG A 29 -9.68 1.45 -1.39
C ARG A 29 -10.35 1.57 -0.03
N PHE A 30 -9.66 2.14 0.94
CA PHE A 30 -10.21 2.39 2.28
C PHE A 30 -10.58 3.87 2.43
N LYS A 31 -11.80 4.14 2.92
CA LYS A 31 -12.28 5.49 3.23
C LYS A 31 -12.17 5.85 4.71
N GLU A 32 -12.20 4.87 5.61
CA GLU A 32 -12.22 5.11 7.07
C GLU A 32 -10.88 4.78 7.72
N GLU A 33 -10.51 3.51 7.84
CA GLU A 33 -9.22 3.11 8.41
C GLU A 33 -8.34 2.39 7.39
N PRO A 34 -7.14 2.91 7.09
CA PRO A 34 -6.22 2.24 6.19
C PRO A 34 -5.63 1.00 6.85
N LYS A 35 -5.44 -0.05 6.05
CA LYS A 35 -4.67 -1.21 6.50
C LYS A 35 -3.22 -0.80 6.78
N LYS A 36 -2.79 -1.03 8.02
CA LYS A 36 -1.44 -0.70 8.50
C LYS A 36 -0.55 -1.95 8.47
N TYR A 37 0.66 -1.81 7.93
CA TYR A 37 1.69 -2.84 7.92
C TYR A 37 2.71 -2.58 9.02
N LYS A 38 3.18 -3.65 9.66
CA LYS A 38 4.20 -3.56 10.72
C LYS A 38 5.62 -3.30 10.17
N SER A 39 5.86 -3.55 8.89
CA SER A 39 7.18 -3.46 8.28
C SER A 39 7.13 -2.72 6.95
N LEU A 40 8.13 -1.85 6.72
CA LEU A 40 8.32 -1.11 5.49
C LEU A 40 8.45 -2.06 4.29
N LYS A 41 9.27 -3.10 4.43
CA LYS A 41 9.49 -4.13 3.41
C LYS A 41 8.18 -4.79 2.94
N VAL A 42 7.25 -5.02 3.88
CA VAL A 42 5.93 -5.59 3.54
C VAL A 42 5.10 -4.60 2.76
N ALA A 43 5.04 -3.34 3.20
CA ALA A 43 4.32 -2.27 2.51
C ALA A 43 4.87 -2.02 1.09
N GLU A 44 6.19 -2.05 0.91
CA GLU A 44 6.83 -1.92 -0.41
C GLU A 44 6.53 -3.10 -1.32
N ASN A 45 6.58 -4.33 -0.81
CA ASN A 45 6.21 -5.51 -1.60
C ASN A 45 4.76 -5.44 -2.06
N VAL A 46 3.85 -4.97 -1.21
CA VAL A 46 2.46 -4.74 -1.60
C VAL A 46 2.36 -3.60 -2.61
N LYS A 47 3.08 -2.49 -2.43
CA LYS A 47 3.14 -1.38 -3.38
C LYS A 47 3.60 -1.84 -4.77
N LYS A 48 4.73 -2.55 -4.87
CA LYS A 48 5.25 -3.07 -6.16
C LYS A 48 4.23 -3.96 -6.86
N ARG A 49 3.50 -4.78 -6.10
CA ARG A 49 2.43 -5.62 -6.65
C ARG A 49 1.23 -4.83 -7.13
N LEU A 50 0.86 -3.75 -6.42
CA LEU A 50 -0.19 -2.82 -6.83
C LEU A 50 0.16 -2.13 -8.16
N GLU A 51 1.41 -1.65 -8.29
CA GLU A 51 1.93 -1.02 -9.50
C GLU A 51 1.98 -2.01 -10.68
N LEU A 52 2.41 -3.26 -10.46
CA LEU A 52 2.49 -4.28 -11.53
C LEU A 52 1.13 -4.74 -12.06
N ARG A 53 0.12 -4.84 -11.19
CA ARG A 53 -1.20 -5.38 -11.54
C ARG A 53 -2.16 -4.33 -12.09
N CYS A 54 -1.89 -3.04 -11.86
CA CYS A 54 -2.78 -1.97 -12.26
C CYS A 54 -1.98 -0.87 -12.97
N TYR A 55 -2.12 -0.80 -14.29
CA TYR A 55 -1.50 0.22 -15.14
C TYR A 55 -1.86 1.68 -14.79
N GLY A 56 -2.77 1.92 -13.83
CA GLY A 56 -3.18 3.24 -13.35
C GLY A 56 -2.62 3.67 -11.99
N PHE A 57 -1.82 2.84 -11.31
CA PHE A 57 -1.30 3.15 -9.96
C PHE A 57 0.17 3.61 -9.95
N ASN A 58 0.61 4.35 -10.97
CA ASN A 58 2.02 4.75 -11.12
C ASN A 58 2.53 5.73 -10.03
N ASN A 59 1.63 6.28 -9.20
CA ASN A 59 1.94 7.30 -8.19
C ASN A 59 1.72 6.84 -6.75
N LEU A 60 1.74 5.53 -6.48
CA LEU A 60 1.62 5.02 -5.11
C LEU A 60 2.87 5.32 -4.28
N ARG A 61 2.66 5.76 -3.04
CA ARG A 61 3.73 6.03 -2.07
C ARG A 61 3.49 5.24 -0.80
N VAL A 62 4.58 4.78 -0.18
CA VAL A 62 4.52 4.24 1.18
C VAL A 62 4.61 5.41 2.15
N VAL A 63 3.70 5.46 3.11
CA VAL A 63 3.68 6.47 4.17
C VAL A 63 3.91 5.80 5.51
N HIS A 64 4.63 6.49 6.39
CA HIS A 64 4.68 6.16 7.81
C HIS A 64 3.47 6.77 8.51
N ILE A 65 2.74 5.95 9.25
CA ILE A 65 1.64 6.35 10.13
C ILE A 65 2.17 6.29 11.56
N SER A 66 2.28 7.44 12.19
CA SER A 66 2.67 7.61 13.59
C SER A 66 1.51 7.22 14.53
N GLU A 67 1.78 7.07 15.83
CA GLU A 67 0.76 6.66 16.82
C GLU A 67 -0.34 7.71 17.00
N ASP A 68 0.00 8.97 16.78
CA ASP A 68 -0.88 10.14 16.74
C ASP A 68 -1.68 10.27 15.43
N GLY A 69 -1.54 9.32 14.50
CA GLY A 69 -2.28 9.29 13.23
C GLY A 69 -1.70 10.18 12.13
N THR A 70 -0.62 10.92 12.39
CA THR A 70 0.08 11.69 11.36
C THR A 70 0.70 10.76 10.31
N CYS A 71 0.63 11.20 9.05
CA CYS A 71 1.13 10.47 7.89
C CYS A 71 2.32 11.21 7.28
N SER A 72 3.50 10.60 7.29
CA SER A 72 4.71 11.14 6.66
C SER A 72 5.07 10.30 5.44
N ILE A 73 5.32 10.95 4.30
CA ILE A 73 5.75 10.24 3.08
C ILE A 73 7.16 9.72 3.29
N ILE A 74 7.38 8.44 2.98
CA ILE A 74 8.72 7.86 2.91
C ILE A 74 9.16 7.98 1.46
N GLU A 75 9.86 9.08 1.13
CA GLU A 75 10.58 9.18 -0.14
C GLU A 75 11.90 8.43 0.02
N MET A 76 12.00 7.27 -0.63
CA MET A 76 13.31 6.64 -0.79
C MET A 76 14.00 7.33 -1.96
N GLU A 77 15.14 7.96 -1.69
CA GLU A 77 16.09 8.35 -2.73
C GLU A 77 16.39 7.12 -3.59
N LYS A 78 16.11 7.21 -4.88
CA LYS A 78 16.58 6.22 -5.86
C LYS A 78 18.10 6.43 -5.96
N TYR A 79 18.87 5.59 -5.28
CA TYR A 79 20.30 5.41 -5.54
C TYR A 79 20.52 4.67 -6.86
#